data_AF-N8W9S0-F1
#
_entry.id   AF-N8W9S0-F1
#
_cell.length_a   1.000
_cell.length_b   1.000
_cell.length_c   1.000
_cell.angle_alpha   90.00
_cell.angle_beta   90.00
_cell.angle_gamma   90.00
#
_symmetry.space_group_name_H-M   'P 1'
#
loop_
_entity.id
_entity.type
_entity.pdbx_description
1 polymer ?
#
loop_
_entity_poly.entity_id
_entity_poly.type
_entity_poly.pdbx_seq_one_letter_code
_entity_poly.pdbx_strand_id
1 'polypeptide(L)'
;MTTLPSLMPESQFWALMTKVDHPSLLSGQDVASLLPLKSTLSNMHPDEIVGFALRLTERLEKLLIASRARRGPFGDDALLYAACYAIARGQAWFEASLRWPRIFDDRVNPEMNWCESLLYVGCQAWSLATGSKMDDFPVWTLEDGLQPFVNKMPMMEMSIENRALATATWDNFVVYAHFEQHPAIERTVESDAEVRMTFTDLLDDYFWCLLDLGDYLGLVDETGQSFQILHDASKNLYWAEVPYEAERASYGQEFSREEILALLNQLPRYFSTGMFNCPQKLVWDE
;
A
#
# COMPACT_ATOMS: atom_id res chain seq x y z
N MET A 1 -24.56 -18.36 -20.70
CA MET A 1 -23.40 -17.51 -20.35
C MET A 1 -23.81 -16.70 -19.13
N THR A 2 -23.41 -17.15 -17.96
CA THR A 2 -23.54 -16.38 -16.71
C THR A 2 -22.60 -15.19 -16.82
N THR A 3 -23.13 -13.98 -16.68
CA THR A 3 -22.32 -12.75 -16.62
C THR A 3 -21.45 -12.80 -15.37
N LEU A 4 -20.14 -12.55 -15.53
CA LEU A 4 -19.24 -12.40 -14.39
C LEU A 4 -19.71 -11.25 -13.48
N PRO A 5 -19.48 -11.33 -12.15
CA PRO A 5 -19.80 -10.24 -11.24
C PRO A 5 -18.90 -9.02 -11.49
N SER A 6 -19.30 -7.87 -10.94
CA SER A 6 -18.49 -6.66 -10.95
C SER A 6 -17.22 -6.82 -10.12
N LEU A 7 -16.17 -6.07 -10.45
CA LEU A 7 -14.98 -5.97 -9.61
C LEU A 7 -15.37 -5.49 -8.20
N MET A 8 -14.76 -6.09 -7.19
CA MET A 8 -14.88 -5.65 -5.80
C MET A 8 -14.42 -4.18 -5.67
N PRO A 9 -15.11 -3.30 -4.93
CA PRO A 9 -14.63 -1.95 -4.64
C PRO A 9 -13.21 -1.92 -4.05
N GLU A 10 -12.43 -0.90 -4.39
CA GLU A 10 -11.01 -0.82 -3.99
C GLU A 10 -10.83 -0.79 -2.47
N SER A 11 -11.62 0.01 -1.75
CA SER A 11 -11.59 0.08 -0.30
C SER A 11 -11.90 -1.27 0.36
N GLN A 12 -12.86 -2.03 -0.20
CA GLN A 12 -13.19 -3.36 0.31
C GLN A 12 -12.07 -4.37 0.04
N PHE A 13 -11.43 -4.31 -1.13
CA PHE A 13 -10.30 -5.17 -1.45
C PHE A 13 -9.14 -4.95 -0.47
N TRP A 14 -8.73 -3.69 -0.26
CA TRP A 14 -7.64 -3.39 0.67
C TRP A 14 -7.99 -3.72 2.13
N ALA A 15 -9.25 -3.53 2.54
CA ALA A 15 -9.72 -3.96 3.85
C ALA A 15 -9.66 -5.49 4.05
N LEU A 16 -9.81 -6.29 2.98
CA LEU A 16 -9.57 -7.74 3.04
C LEU A 16 -8.08 -8.05 3.08
N MET A 17 -7.24 -7.33 2.33
CA MET A 17 -5.78 -7.54 2.34
C MET A 17 -5.15 -7.32 3.72
N THR A 18 -5.75 -6.52 4.61
CA THR A 18 -5.29 -6.41 6.02
C THR A 18 -5.44 -7.69 6.83
N LYS A 19 -6.10 -8.73 6.29
CA LYS A 19 -6.18 -10.06 6.89
C LYS A 19 -4.97 -10.93 6.59
N VAL A 20 -4.04 -10.49 5.76
CA VAL A 20 -2.77 -11.21 5.57
C VAL A 20 -1.95 -11.12 6.86
N ASP A 21 -1.47 -12.26 7.34
CA ASP A 21 -0.58 -12.33 8.51
C ASP A 21 0.84 -11.92 8.08
N HIS A 22 1.15 -10.64 8.28
CA HIS A 22 2.41 -10.03 7.88
C HIS A 22 3.63 -10.69 8.53
N PRO A 23 3.66 -11.00 9.85
CA PRO A 23 4.74 -11.79 10.45
C PRO A 23 5.07 -13.07 9.68
N SER A 24 4.06 -13.87 9.33
CA SER A 24 4.28 -15.08 8.52
C SER A 24 4.76 -14.74 7.10
N LEU A 25 4.18 -13.72 6.45
CA LEU A 25 4.59 -13.26 5.11
C LEU A 25 6.07 -12.86 5.08
N LEU A 26 6.51 -12.05 6.05
CA LEU A 26 7.89 -11.56 6.18
C LEU A 26 8.89 -12.68 6.49
N SER A 27 8.42 -13.79 7.06
CA SER A 27 9.23 -14.99 7.31
C SER A 27 9.28 -15.96 6.12
N GLY A 28 8.70 -15.59 4.97
CA GLY A 28 8.64 -16.44 3.77
C GLY A 28 7.56 -17.53 3.81
N GLN A 29 6.65 -17.51 4.79
CA GLN A 29 5.58 -18.51 4.94
C GLN A 29 4.31 -18.06 4.20
N ASP A 30 4.35 -18.02 2.87
CA ASP A 30 3.28 -17.47 2.03
C ASP A 30 1.92 -18.20 2.18
N VAL A 31 1.90 -19.53 2.25
CA VAL A 31 0.65 -20.28 2.45
C VAL A 31 0.02 -19.96 3.82
N ALA A 32 0.86 -19.90 4.87
CA ALA A 32 0.40 -19.64 6.23
C ALA A 32 -0.11 -18.21 6.38
N SER A 33 0.59 -17.24 5.76
CA SER A 33 0.24 -15.83 5.85
C SER A 33 -1.14 -15.51 5.27
N LEU A 34 -1.61 -16.30 4.30
CA LEU A 34 -2.88 -16.09 3.62
C LEU A 34 -4.05 -16.86 4.25
N LEU A 35 -3.81 -17.68 5.29
CA LEU A 35 -4.89 -18.44 5.96
C LEU A 35 -6.02 -17.55 6.50
N PRO A 36 -5.76 -16.40 7.16
CA PRO A 36 -6.85 -15.59 7.68
C PRO A 36 -7.64 -14.88 6.56
N LEU A 37 -6.97 -14.43 5.50
CA LEU A 37 -7.62 -13.91 4.29
C LEU A 37 -8.53 -14.97 3.65
N LYS A 38 -8.01 -16.19 3.42
CA LYS A 38 -8.78 -17.30 2.84
C LYS A 38 -10.00 -17.65 3.69
N SER A 39 -9.82 -17.74 5.01
CA SER A 39 -10.91 -18.01 5.95
C SER A 39 -12.00 -16.94 5.85
N THR A 40 -11.60 -15.66 5.80
CA THR A 40 -12.54 -14.54 5.63
C THR A 40 -13.31 -14.66 4.31
N LEU A 41 -12.61 -14.85 3.19
CA LEU A 41 -13.22 -14.98 1.86
C LEU A 41 -14.18 -16.18 1.78
N SER A 42 -13.84 -17.32 2.39
CA SER A 42 -14.69 -18.53 2.35
C SER A 42 -16.05 -18.37 3.04
N ASN A 43 -16.22 -17.32 3.85
CA ASN A 43 -17.49 -16.97 4.50
C ASN A 43 -18.27 -15.88 3.74
N MET A 44 -17.77 -15.39 2.60
CA MET A 44 -18.44 -14.39 1.76
C MET A 44 -19.33 -15.04 0.71
N HIS A 45 -20.18 -14.25 0.05
CA HIS A 45 -20.97 -14.74 -1.07
C HIS A 45 -20.05 -15.13 -2.25
N PRO A 46 -20.32 -16.22 -2.99
CA PRO A 46 -19.46 -16.68 -4.09
C PRO A 46 -19.12 -15.58 -5.12
N ASP A 47 -20.10 -14.74 -5.48
CA ASP A 47 -19.88 -13.63 -6.41
C ASP A 47 -18.91 -12.57 -5.87
N GLU A 48 -18.86 -12.36 -4.55
CA GLU A 48 -17.90 -11.44 -3.94
C GLU A 48 -16.47 -12.01 -3.96
N ILE A 49 -16.32 -13.33 -3.79
CA ILE A 49 -15.02 -14.01 -3.90
C ILE A 49 -14.50 -13.90 -5.34
N VAL A 50 -15.37 -14.05 -6.33
CA VAL A 50 -15.03 -13.82 -7.74
C VAL A 50 -14.70 -12.35 -7.99
N GLY A 51 -15.45 -11.41 -7.40
CA GLY A 51 -15.16 -9.98 -7.44
C GLY A 51 -13.80 -9.61 -6.84
N PHE A 52 -13.39 -10.29 -5.76
CA PHE A 52 -12.04 -10.19 -5.18
C PHE A 52 -10.97 -10.68 -6.16
N ALA A 53 -11.15 -11.86 -6.75
CA ALA A 53 -10.18 -12.43 -7.70
C ALA A 53 -9.99 -11.52 -8.93
N LEU A 54 -11.08 -10.97 -9.47
CA LEU A 54 -11.02 -10.00 -10.57
C LEU A 54 -10.26 -8.73 -10.19
N ARG A 55 -10.45 -8.23 -8.96
CA ARG A 55 -9.70 -7.08 -8.45
C ARG A 55 -8.22 -7.40 -8.26
N LEU A 56 -7.88 -8.57 -7.74
CA LEU A 56 -6.50 -9.04 -7.63
C LEU A 56 -5.82 -9.08 -9.00
N THR A 57 -6.51 -9.64 -10.03
CA THR A 57 -6.00 -9.66 -11.41
C THR A 57 -5.73 -8.27 -11.95
N GLU A 58 -6.65 -7.31 -11.75
CA GLU A 58 -6.45 -5.91 -12.15
C GLU A 58 -5.19 -5.29 -11.51
N ARG A 59 -4.93 -5.58 -10.22
CA ARG A 59 -3.76 -5.06 -9.50
C ARG A 59 -2.47 -5.69 -9.99
N LEU A 60 -2.47 -7.01 -10.21
CA LEU A 60 -1.33 -7.72 -10.77
C LEU A 60 -1.00 -7.16 -12.17
N GLU A 61 -1.99 -6.97 -13.03
CA GLU A 61 -1.79 -6.40 -14.36
C GLU A 61 -1.13 -5.01 -14.29
N LYS A 62 -1.60 -4.13 -13.40
CA LYS A 62 -1.00 -2.79 -13.21
C LYS A 62 0.48 -2.87 -12.81
N LEU A 63 0.83 -3.75 -11.86
CA LEU A 63 2.24 -3.92 -11.46
C LEU A 63 3.08 -4.54 -12.58
N LEU A 64 2.57 -5.53 -13.29
CA LEU A 64 3.27 -6.17 -14.40
C LEU A 64 3.47 -5.21 -15.59
N ILE A 65 2.54 -4.28 -15.83
CA ILE A 65 2.71 -3.23 -16.83
C ILE A 65 3.77 -2.24 -16.38
N ALA A 66 3.71 -1.76 -15.13
CA ALA A 66 4.69 -0.82 -14.59
C ALA A 66 6.11 -1.40 -14.57
N SER A 67 6.25 -2.69 -14.28
CA SER A 67 7.54 -3.38 -14.21
C SER A 67 8.21 -3.58 -15.58
N ARG A 68 7.50 -3.44 -16.69
CA ARG A 68 8.13 -3.43 -18.04
C ARG A 68 9.12 -2.28 -18.22
N ALA A 69 9.07 -1.24 -17.39
CA ALA A 69 10.05 -0.17 -17.37
C ALA A 69 11.38 -0.54 -16.68
N ARG A 70 11.46 -1.72 -16.03
CA ARG A 70 12.67 -2.18 -15.34
C ARG A 70 13.77 -2.59 -16.32
N ARG A 71 15.01 -2.63 -15.81
CA ARG A 71 16.17 -3.21 -16.49
C ARG A 71 16.70 -4.36 -15.65
N GLY A 72 16.70 -5.57 -16.16
CA GLY A 72 17.24 -6.73 -15.45
C GLY A 72 16.55 -8.04 -15.85
N PRO A 73 17.16 -9.19 -15.58
CA PRO A 73 16.55 -10.48 -15.84
C PRO A 73 15.59 -10.84 -14.70
N PHE A 74 14.29 -10.84 -14.99
CA PHE A 74 13.31 -11.63 -14.23
C PHE A 74 12.71 -12.66 -15.18
N GLY A 75 12.52 -13.89 -14.72
CA GLY A 75 11.57 -14.78 -15.36
C GLY A 75 10.16 -14.24 -15.15
N ASP A 76 9.25 -14.47 -16.11
CA ASP A 76 7.87 -13.98 -16.04
C ASP A 76 7.18 -14.38 -14.71
N ASP A 77 7.44 -15.60 -14.22
CA ASP A 77 6.87 -16.13 -12.97
C ASP A 77 7.45 -15.44 -11.73
N ALA A 78 8.78 -15.24 -11.67
CA ALA A 78 9.42 -14.57 -10.53
C ALA A 78 8.90 -13.13 -10.37
N LEU A 79 8.60 -12.45 -11.47
CA LEU A 79 8.02 -11.12 -11.45
C LEU A 79 6.56 -11.16 -10.99
N LEU A 80 5.79 -12.16 -11.44
CA LEU A 80 4.42 -12.38 -11.00
C LEU A 80 4.35 -12.61 -9.48
N TYR A 81 5.23 -13.43 -8.93
CA TYR A 81 5.24 -13.73 -7.49
C TYR A 81 5.72 -12.55 -6.64
N ALA A 82 6.64 -11.74 -7.16
CA ALA A 82 7.03 -10.48 -6.53
C ALA A 82 5.88 -9.46 -6.54
N ALA A 83 5.11 -9.40 -7.62
CA ALA A 83 3.90 -8.56 -7.68
C ALA A 83 2.83 -9.04 -6.69
N CYS A 84 2.66 -10.36 -6.54
CA CYS A 84 1.80 -10.93 -5.51
C CYS A 84 2.27 -10.54 -4.10
N TYR A 85 3.58 -10.61 -3.85
CA TYR A 85 4.17 -10.19 -2.58
C TYR A 85 3.88 -8.71 -2.28
N ALA A 86 4.07 -7.80 -3.24
CA ALA A 86 3.78 -6.38 -3.05
C ALA A 86 2.31 -6.12 -2.73
N ILE A 87 1.38 -6.85 -3.35
CA ILE A 87 -0.05 -6.73 -3.03
C ILE A 87 -0.35 -7.32 -1.64
N ALA A 88 0.26 -8.47 -1.29
CA ALA A 88 0.11 -9.11 0.01
C ALA A 88 0.65 -8.26 1.17
N ARG A 89 1.67 -7.42 0.91
CA ARG A 89 2.19 -6.43 1.87
C ARG A 89 1.25 -5.23 2.09
N GLY A 90 0.24 -5.06 1.23
CA GLY A 90 -0.79 -4.04 1.37
C GLY A 90 -0.71 -2.90 0.35
N GLN A 91 -1.59 -1.91 0.55
CA GLN A 91 -1.82 -0.85 -0.43
C GLN A 91 -0.59 0.03 -0.67
N ALA A 92 0.10 0.45 0.41
CA ALA A 92 1.28 1.30 0.31
C ALA A 92 2.38 0.65 -0.54
N TRP A 93 2.62 -0.65 -0.35
CA TRP A 93 3.59 -1.42 -1.13
C TRP A 93 3.21 -1.55 -2.61
N PHE A 94 1.94 -1.82 -2.90
CA PHE A 94 1.44 -1.82 -4.27
C PHE A 94 1.67 -0.47 -4.97
N GLU A 95 1.39 0.64 -4.29
CA GLU A 95 1.50 1.98 -4.88
C GLU A 95 2.95 2.43 -5.05
N ALA A 96 3.79 2.17 -4.05
CA ALA A 96 5.23 2.39 -4.16
C ALA A 96 5.84 1.58 -5.30
N SER A 97 5.37 0.35 -5.50
CA SER A 97 5.82 -0.53 -6.58
C SER A 97 5.40 -0.04 -7.98
N LEU A 98 4.26 0.65 -8.11
CA LEU A 98 3.89 1.33 -9.35
C LEU A 98 4.79 2.53 -9.63
N ARG A 99 5.15 3.29 -8.60
CA ARG A 99 5.96 4.52 -8.71
C ARG A 99 7.44 4.21 -8.93
N TRP A 100 7.94 3.19 -8.24
CA TRP A 100 9.33 2.72 -8.32
C TRP A 100 9.39 1.23 -8.62
N PRO A 101 9.21 0.83 -9.89
CA PRO A 101 9.27 -0.59 -10.27
C PRO A 101 10.61 -1.27 -9.92
N ARG A 102 11.68 -0.50 -9.69
CA ARG A 102 12.99 -0.99 -9.25
C ARG A 102 13.01 -1.50 -7.80
N ILE A 103 11.92 -1.33 -7.05
CA ILE A 103 11.79 -1.89 -5.70
C ILE A 103 11.99 -3.42 -5.67
N PHE A 104 11.85 -4.07 -6.82
CA PHE A 104 12.04 -5.50 -7.05
C PHE A 104 13.42 -5.89 -7.61
N ASP A 105 14.37 -4.96 -7.78
CA ASP A 105 15.72 -5.25 -8.32
C ASP A 105 16.60 -6.01 -7.29
N ASP A 106 17.68 -6.66 -7.78
CA ASP A 106 18.58 -7.68 -7.19
C ASP A 106 19.03 -7.59 -5.71
N ARG A 107 18.63 -6.57 -4.96
CA ARG A 107 18.91 -6.42 -3.50
C ARG A 107 17.86 -7.09 -2.61
N VAL A 108 16.79 -7.59 -3.21
CA VAL A 108 15.68 -8.23 -2.52
C VAL A 108 15.92 -9.74 -2.50
N ASN A 109 15.97 -10.36 -1.31
CA ASN A 109 16.16 -11.81 -1.19
C ASN A 109 15.01 -12.54 -1.93
N PRO A 110 15.27 -13.22 -3.06
CA PRO A 110 14.21 -13.80 -3.89
C PRO A 110 13.42 -14.89 -3.15
N GLU A 111 14.05 -15.55 -2.17
CA GLU A 111 13.43 -16.63 -1.39
C GLU A 111 12.46 -16.10 -0.31
N MET A 112 12.52 -14.81 0.02
CA MET A 112 11.74 -14.21 1.12
C MET A 112 10.68 -13.20 0.64
N ASN A 113 10.74 -12.78 -0.62
CA ASN A 113 9.88 -11.72 -1.18
C ASN A 113 9.01 -12.24 -2.32
N TRP A 114 8.35 -13.36 -2.02
CA TRP A 114 7.52 -14.14 -2.91
C TRP A 114 6.17 -14.35 -2.23
N CYS A 115 5.07 -14.37 -2.99
CA CYS A 115 3.77 -14.80 -2.47
C CYS A 115 2.92 -15.46 -3.57
N GLU A 116 3.41 -16.52 -4.19
CA GLU A 116 2.65 -17.27 -5.22
C GLU A 116 1.27 -17.69 -4.71
N SER A 117 1.18 -18.13 -3.45
CA SER A 117 -0.06 -18.62 -2.84
C SER A 117 -1.24 -17.64 -2.93
N LEU A 118 -0.98 -16.34 -3.14
CA LEU A 118 -2.02 -15.32 -3.33
C LEU A 118 -2.85 -15.56 -4.59
N LEU A 119 -2.25 -16.11 -5.66
CA LEU A 119 -2.96 -16.44 -6.91
C LEU A 119 -4.11 -17.41 -6.66
N TYR A 120 -3.94 -18.34 -5.73
CA TYR A 120 -4.91 -19.39 -5.48
C TYR A 120 -5.91 -19.08 -4.37
N VAL A 121 -5.75 -17.97 -3.64
CA VAL A 121 -6.58 -17.69 -2.45
C VAL A 121 -8.07 -17.58 -2.80
N GLY A 122 -8.39 -16.97 -3.94
CA GLY A 122 -9.77 -16.78 -4.42
C GLY A 122 -10.45 -18.10 -4.79
N CYS A 123 -9.79 -18.93 -5.62
CA CYS A 123 -10.36 -20.20 -6.05
C CYS A 123 -10.47 -21.21 -4.90
N GLN A 124 -9.51 -21.22 -3.97
CA GLN A 124 -9.58 -22.02 -2.75
C GLN A 124 -10.75 -21.59 -1.85
N ALA A 125 -10.90 -20.29 -1.61
CA ALA A 125 -12.00 -19.76 -0.80
C ALA A 125 -13.37 -20.04 -1.43
N TRP A 126 -13.49 -19.90 -2.75
CA TRP A 126 -14.73 -20.18 -3.48
C TRP A 126 -15.11 -21.67 -3.46
N SER A 127 -14.12 -22.55 -3.62
CA SER A 127 -14.31 -24.00 -3.47
C SER A 127 -14.86 -24.35 -2.09
N LEU A 128 -14.30 -23.75 -1.03
CA LEU A 128 -14.79 -23.91 0.34
C LEU A 128 -16.22 -23.36 0.54
N ALA A 129 -16.53 -22.19 -0.05
CA ALA A 129 -17.82 -21.54 0.09
C ALA A 129 -18.96 -22.28 -0.66
N THR A 130 -18.64 -22.93 -1.78
CA THR A 130 -19.65 -23.56 -2.66
C THR A 130 -19.70 -25.08 -2.58
N GLY A 131 -18.66 -25.72 -2.06
CA GLY A 131 -18.46 -27.16 -2.14
C GLY A 131 -18.14 -27.69 -3.55
N SER A 132 -17.90 -26.80 -4.51
CA SER A 132 -17.50 -27.15 -5.89
C SER A 132 -16.00 -27.42 -5.99
N LYS A 133 -15.53 -27.96 -7.12
CA LYS A 133 -14.09 -28.16 -7.31
C LYS A 133 -13.41 -26.83 -7.63
N MET A 134 -12.14 -26.70 -7.28
CA MET A 134 -11.36 -25.51 -7.66
C MET A 134 -11.34 -25.28 -9.18
N ASP A 135 -11.33 -26.37 -9.96
CA ASP A 135 -11.35 -26.31 -11.43
C ASP A 135 -12.63 -25.67 -12.01
N ASP A 136 -13.69 -25.61 -11.21
CA ASP A 136 -14.97 -24.99 -11.60
C ASP A 136 -14.99 -23.48 -11.30
N PHE A 137 -13.91 -22.91 -10.75
CA PHE A 137 -13.84 -21.49 -10.42
C PHE A 137 -13.98 -20.64 -11.70
N PRO A 138 -14.89 -19.64 -11.74
CA PRO A 138 -15.26 -18.99 -12.99
C PRO A 138 -14.21 -18.00 -13.53
N VAL A 139 -13.15 -17.71 -12.77
CA VAL A 139 -12.09 -16.76 -13.14
C VAL A 139 -10.74 -17.32 -12.77
N TRP A 140 -9.93 -17.74 -13.74
CA TRP A 140 -8.55 -18.16 -13.45
C TRP A 140 -7.62 -16.95 -13.34
N THR A 141 -6.75 -16.96 -12.33
CA THR A 141 -5.66 -15.98 -12.18
C THR A 141 -4.58 -16.22 -13.24
N LEU A 142 -3.70 -15.23 -13.44
CA LEU A 142 -2.80 -15.04 -14.60
C LEU A 142 -1.86 -16.21 -14.99
N GLU A 143 -1.74 -17.25 -14.17
CA GLU A 143 -0.79 -18.36 -14.34
C GLU A 143 -1.11 -19.25 -15.56
N ASP A 144 -2.39 -19.51 -15.85
CA ASP A 144 -2.82 -20.32 -17.00
C ASP A 144 -3.01 -19.52 -18.30
N GLY A 145 -2.66 -18.23 -18.29
CA GLY A 145 -2.70 -17.43 -19.49
C GLY A 145 -2.53 -15.95 -19.23
N LEU A 146 -1.37 -15.42 -19.59
CA LEU A 146 -1.15 -14.00 -19.91
C LEU A 146 -1.97 -13.51 -21.13
N GLN A 147 -2.96 -14.27 -21.61
CA GLN A 147 -3.64 -14.11 -22.91
C GLN A 147 -5.11 -13.62 -22.87
N PRO A 148 -5.98 -13.87 -21.85
CA PRO A 148 -7.38 -13.45 -21.98
C PRO A 148 -7.60 -11.93 -21.84
N PHE A 149 -6.71 -11.22 -21.15
CA PHE A 149 -6.95 -9.81 -20.76
C PHE A 149 -6.42 -8.78 -21.75
N VAL A 150 -5.60 -9.19 -22.74
CA VAL A 150 -4.99 -8.27 -23.72
C VAL A 150 -6.02 -7.69 -24.71
N ASN A 151 -7.21 -8.28 -24.86
CA ASN A 151 -8.13 -7.93 -25.95
C ASN A 151 -9.56 -7.51 -25.56
N LYS A 152 -9.96 -7.54 -24.27
CA LYS A 152 -11.37 -7.29 -23.90
C LYS A 152 -11.64 -6.66 -22.52
N MET A 153 -10.70 -5.91 -21.94
CA MET A 153 -11.17 -4.84 -21.05
C MET A 153 -11.49 -3.61 -21.90
N PRO A 154 -12.63 -2.92 -21.68
CA PRO A 154 -12.76 -1.57 -22.18
C PRO A 154 -11.51 -0.84 -21.73
N MET A 155 -10.81 -0.18 -22.65
CA MET A 155 -9.83 0.83 -22.30
C MET A 155 -10.53 1.81 -21.35
N MET A 156 -10.41 1.57 -20.07
CA MET A 156 -10.70 2.56 -19.07
C MET A 156 -9.50 3.47 -19.19
N GLU A 157 -9.73 4.67 -19.74
CA GLU A 157 -8.73 5.73 -19.70
C GLU A 157 -8.14 5.70 -18.30
N MET A 158 -6.81 5.52 -18.22
CA MET A 158 -6.08 5.81 -17.02
C MET A 158 -6.27 7.30 -16.77
N SER A 159 -7.37 7.65 -16.10
CA SER A 159 -7.47 8.96 -15.52
C SER A 159 -6.43 8.94 -14.41
N ILE A 160 -5.31 9.60 -14.68
CA ILE A 160 -4.46 10.16 -13.64
C ILE A 160 -5.28 11.30 -13.03
N GLU A 161 -6.44 10.99 -12.49
CA GLU A 161 -7.28 11.90 -11.73
C GLU A 161 -6.82 11.82 -10.29
N ASN A 162 -5.73 12.53 -10.02
CA ASN A 162 -5.57 13.32 -8.81
C ASN A 162 -4.34 14.21 -8.95
N ARG A 163 -4.33 15.05 -9.99
CA ARG A 163 -3.67 16.36 -9.91
C ARG A 163 -4.70 17.38 -9.45
N ALA A 164 -5.28 17.17 -8.26
CA ALA A 164 -5.76 18.31 -7.51
C ALA A 164 -4.52 19.16 -7.25
N LEU A 165 -4.50 20.37 -7.82
CA LEU A 165 -3.43 21.34 -7.55
C LEU A 165 -3.30 21.46 -6.03
N ALA A 166 -2.11 21.16 -5.51
CA ALA A 166 -1.81 21.35 -4.10
C ALA A 166 -2.19 22.78 -3.71
N THR A 167 -3.07 22.92 -2.73
CA THR A 167 -3.52 24.22 -2.21
C THR A 167 -2.67 24.68 -1.03
N ALA A 168 -1.71 23.87 -0.58
CA ALA A 168 -0.74 24.24 0.43
C ALA A 168 -0.01 25.51 -0.04
N THR A 169 -0.11 26.57 0.73
CA THR A 169 0.29 27.93 0.31
C THR A 169 1.76 28.24 0.56
N TRP A 170 2.57 27.27 0.97
CA TRP A 170 3.96 27.50 1.33
C TRP A 170 4.85 26.35 0.85
N ASP A 171 5.90 26.72 0.12
CA ASP A 171 6.63 25.81 -0.76
C ASP A 171 7.92 25.24 -0.15
N ASN A 172 8.13 25.35 1.17
CA ASN A 172 9.38 24.92 1.79
C ASN A 172 9.17 24.35 3.19
N PHE A 173 9.19 23.02 3.30
CA PHE A 173 9.23 22.29 4.56
C PHE A 173 10.65 21.81 4.83
N VAL A 174 11.06 21.77 6.09
CA VAL A 174 12.22 20.96 6.49
C VAL A 174 11.72 19.55 6.77
N VAL A 175 12.34 18.55 6.16
CA VAL A 175 11.93 17.16 6.29
C VAL A 175 12.96 16.36 7.05
N TYR A 176 12.46 15.47 7.89
CA TYR A 176 13.20 14.39 8.50
C TYR A 176 12.43 13.09 8.25
N ALA A 177 13.13 11.99 8.08
CA ALA A 177 12.48 10.73 7.75
C ALA A 177 13.34 9.54 8.14
N HIS A 178 12.69 8.42 8.38
CA HIS A 178 13.34 7.13 8.48
C HIS A 178 12.50 6.10 7.74
N PHE A 179 13.17 5.34 6.88
CA PHE A 179 12.58 4.28 6.08
C PHE A 179 13.42 3.01 6.24
N GLU A 180 12.88 2.00 6.91
CA GLU A 180 13.60 0.75 7.17
C GLU A 180 13.83 -0.03 5.86
N GLN A 181 12.81 -0.06 5.00
CA GLN A 181 12.72 -1.05 3.92
C GLN A 181 12.78 -0.47 2.51
N HIS A 182 12.87 0.85 2.33
CA HIS A 182 12.86 1.45 0.99
C HIS A 182 14.23 1.30 0.27
N PRO A 183 14.29 0.66 -0.91
CA PRO A 183 15.58 0.34 -1.55
C PRO A 183 16.16 1.47 -2.41
N ALA A 184 15.39 2.52 -2.70
CA ALA A 184 15.75 3.56 -3.68
C ALA A 184 16.11 4.94 -3.09
N ILE A 185 15.92 5.15 -1.79
CA ILE A 185 16.18 6.43 -1.10
C ILE A 185 17.09 6.18 0.10
N GLU A 186 17.92 7.16 0.44
CA GLU A 186 18.75 7.12 1.64
C GLU A 186 17.84 6.92 2.88
N ARG A 187 18.14 5.90 3.67
CA ARG A 187 17.22 5.31 4.66
C ARG A 187 16.85 6.24 5.82
N THR A 188 17.62 7.32 6.02
CA THR A 188 17.39 8.27 7.09
C THR A 188 17.75 9.67 6.62
N VAL A 189 16.84 10.61 6.84
CA VAL A 189 17.11 12.05 6.82
C VAL A 189 16.98 12.54 8.25
N GLU A 190 18.11 12.90 8.85
CA GLU A 190 18.15 13.43 10.21
C GLU A 190 17.46 14.80 10.29
N SER A 191 16.91 15.13 11.44
CA SER A 191 16.17 16.39 11.65
C SER A 191 17.04 17.65 11.56
N ASP A 192 18.34 17.52 11.77
CA ASP A 192 19.33 18.60 11.64
C ASP A 192 19.91 18.76 10.23
N ALA A 193 19.52 17.91 9.27
CA ALA A 193 19.98 17.98 7.89
C ALA A 193 19.38 19.17 7.11
N GLU A 194 18.36 19.83 7.66
CA GLU A 194 17.67 21.01 7.08
C GLU A 194 17.27 20.83 5.60
N VAL A 195 16.88 19.61 5.20
CA VAL A 195 16.50 19.31 3.82
C VAL A 195 15.20 20.02 3.49
N ARG A 196 15.30 21.10 2.72
CA ARG A 196 14.15 21.87 2.23
C ARG A 196 13.59 21.25 0.97
N MET A 197 12.27 21.03 0.95
CA MET A 197 11.60 20.52 -0.24
C MET A 197 10.24 21.15 -0.46
N THR A 198 9.79 21.10 -1.71
CA THR A 198 8.44 21.50 -2.07
C THR A 198 7.44 20.42 -1.67
N PHE A 199 6.15 20.78 -1.61
CA PHE A 199 5.10 19.80 -1.38
C PHE A 199 5.07 18.69 -2.45
N THR A 200 5.36 19.05 -3.70
CA THR A 200 5.43 18.07 -4.80
C THR A 200 6.57 17.08 -4.57
N ASP A 201 7.76 17.57 -4.21
CA ASP A 201 8.91 16.71 -3.91
C ASP A 201 8.65 15.83 -2.69
N LEU A 202 7.97 16.35 -1.65
CA LEU A 202 7.57 15.55 -0.48
C LEU A 202 6.71 14.35 -0.90
N LEU A 203 5.69 14.60 -1.72
CA LEU A 203 4.81 13.55 -2.19
C LEU A 203 5.55 12.60 -3.14
N ASP A 204 6.36 13.11 -4.06
CA ASP A 204 7.01 12.29 -5.08
C ASP A 204 8.16 11.45 -4.51
N ASP A 205 8.91 11.98 -3.55
CA ASP A 205 10.13 11.36 -3.02
C ASP A 205 9.92 10.69 -1.65
N TYR A 206 9.10 11.22 -0.74
CA TYR A 206 9.10 10.73 0.66
C TYR A 206 7.82 10.00 1.08
N PHE A 207 6.65 10.52 0.72
CA PHE A 207 5.38 9.98 1.25
C PHE A 207 5.17 8.51 0.88
N TRP A 208 5.47 8.11 -0.35
CA TRP A 208 5.29 6.72 -0.80
C TRP A 208 6.35 5.77 -0.26
N CYS A 209 7.32 6.25 0.52
CA CYS A 209 8.28 5.42 1.24
C CYS A 209 7.80 4.99 2.63
N LEU A 210 6.64 5.50 3.09
CA LEU A 210 5.96 5.01 4.29
C LEU A 210 5.31 3.66 3.99
N LEU A 211 6.03 2.57 4.24
CA LEU A 211 5.65 1.22 3.82
C LEU A 211 5.23 0.33 4.99
N ASP A 212 5.85 0.45 6.15
CA ASP A 212 5.60 -0.46 7.28
C ASP A 212 5.77 0.22 8.66
N LEU A 213 5.48 -0.57 9.70
CA LEU A 213 5.74 -0.26 11.09
C LEU A 213 7.22 0.04 11.30
N GLY A 214 7.54 1.28 11.67
CA GLY A 214 8.90 1.77 11.86
C GLY A 214 9.28 2.89 10.90
N ASP A 215 8.59 2.98 9.76
CA ASP A 215 8.76 4.10 8.84
C ASP A 215 8.07 5.35 9.40
N TYR A 216 8.77 6.48 9.34
CA TYR A 216 8.19 7.76 9.69
C TYR A 216 8.65 8.87 8.75
N LEU A 217 7.75 9.82 8.55
CA LEU A 217 7.96 11.04 7.78
C LEU A 217 7.61 12.23 8.66
N GLY A 218 8.58 13.09 8.87
CA GLY A 218 8.47 14.28 9.68
C GLY A 218 8.63 15.55 8.87
N LEU A 219 7.81 16.54 9.20
CA LEU A 219 7.88 17.91 8.69
C LEU A 219 8.14 18.84 9.85
N VAL A 220 8.96 19.85 9.65
CA VAL A 220 9.19 20.93 10.61
C VAL A 220 8.73 22.24 9.99
N ASP A 221 7.90 22.98 10.72
CA ASP A 221 7.43 24.30 10.31
C ASP A 221 8.43 25.42 10.63
N GLU A 222 8.09 26.65 10.23
CA GLU A 222 8.96 27.81 10.44
C GLU A 222 9.20 28.18 11.92
N THR A 223 8.39 27.65 12.83
CA THR A 223 8.53 27.85 14.28
C THR A 223 9.32 26.74 14.95
N GLY A 224 9.77 25.73 14.18
CA GLY A 224 10.46 24.56 14.70
C GLY A 224 9.50 23.49 15.26
N GLN A 225 8.19 23.63 15.04
CA GLN A 225 7.22 22.64 15.48
C GLN A 225 7.18 21.48 14.48
N SER A 226 7.17 20.25 14.99
CA SER A 226 7.13 19.04 14.17
C SER A 226 5.70 18.55 13.91
N PHE A 227 5.51 17.95 12.75
CA PHE A 227 4.37 17.13 12.35
C PHE A 227 4.91 15.82 11.78
N GLN A 228 4.43 14.68 12.29
CA GLN A 228 4.95 13.37 11.93
C GLN A 228 3.84 12.46 11.41
N ILE A 229 4.16 11.64 10.42
CA ILE A 229 3.29 10.62 9.84
C ILE A 229 3.98 9.26 9.98
N LEU A 230 3.22 8.27 10.42
CA LEU A 230 3.58 6.85 10.44
C LEU A 230 2.53 6.05 9.66
N HIS A 231 2.91 4.89 9.13
CA HIS A 231 1.99 3.99 8.45
C HIS A 231 1.82 2.68 9.24
N ASP A 232 0.58 2.33 9.56
CA ASP A 232 0.20 1.04 10.15
C ASP A 232 -0.37 0.14 9.04
N ALA A 233 0.53 -0.64 8.41
CA ALA A 233 0.18 -1.55 7.33
C ALA A 233 -0.85 -2.62 7.76
N SER A 234 -0.91 -2.96 9.06
CA SER A 234 -1.85 -3.95 9.58
C SER A 234 -3.31 -3.45 9.60
N LYS A 235 -3.49 -2.12 9.61
CA LYS A 235 -4.79 -1.47 9.52
C LYS A 235 -5.04 -0.81 8.17
N ASN A 236 -4.01 -0.65 7.36
CA ASN A 236 -4.01 0.18 6.16
C ASN A 236 -4.42 1.63 6.48
N LEU A 237 -3.86 2.16 7.57
CA LEU A 237 -4.12 3.52 8.07
C LEU A 237 -2.80 4.24 8.32
N TYR A 238 -2.86 5.56 8.25
CA TYR A 238 -1.78 6.46 8.63
C TYR A 238 -2.09 7.07 9.98
N TRP A 239 -1.09 7.14 10.85
CA TRP A 239 -1.16 7.94 12.06
C TRP A 239 -0.41 9.23 11.82
N ALA A 240 -1.07 10.37 12.01
CA ALA A 240 -0.43 11.68 11.92
C ALA A 240 -0.51 12.39 13.27
N GLU A 241 0.61 12.96 13.71
CA GLU A 241 0.73 13.57 15.04
C GLU A 241 1.56 14.86 15.07
N VAL A 242 1.29 15.67 16.10
CA VAL A 242 2.08 16.83 16.49
C VAL A 242 2.63 16.57 17.89
N PRO A 243 3.96 16.41 18.03
CA PRO A 243 4.64 16.34 19.32
C PRO A 243 4.40 17.59 20.16
N TYR A 244 4.14 17.42 21.46
CA TYR A 244 3.94 18.52 22.41
C TYR A 244 4.83 18.30 23.64
N GLU A 245 6.06 18.81 23.55
CA GLU A 245 7.12 18.60 24.55
C GLU A 245 6.72 19.01 25.97
N ALA A 246 5.98 20.12 26.11
CA ALA A 246 5.55 20.65 27.40
C ALA A 246 4.74 19.62 28.23
N GLU A 247 4.02 18.73 27.56
CA GLU A 247 3.26 17.66 28.21
C GLU A 247 3.88 16.27 28.03
N ARG A 248 5.06 16.17 27.40
CA ARG A 248 5.71 14.92 27.02
C ARG A 248 4.73 13.97 26.34
N ALA A 249 4.01 14.48 25.35
CA ALA A 249 2.95 13.75 24.68
C ALA A 249 2.89 14.12 23.20
N SER A 250 2.37 13.22 22.38
CA SER A 250 1.98 13.50 21.01
C SER A 250 0.45 13.56 20.93
N TYR A 251 -0.06 14.47 20.11
CA TYR A 251 -1.47 14.53 19.78
C TYR A 251 -1.63 14.14 18.32
N GLY A 252 -2.42 13.12 18.04
CA GLY A 252 -2.56 12.61 16.68
C GLY A 252 -3.91 12.01 16.38
N GLN A 253 -4.07 11.59 15.14
CA GLN A 253 -5.30 10.99 14.64
C GLN A 253 -4.96 9.95 13.57
N GLU A 254 -5.78 8.90 13.48
CA GLU A 254 -5.73 7.96 12.36
C GLU A 254 -6.42 8.54 11.12
N PHE A 255 -5.87 8.23 9.95
CA PHE A 255 -6.33 8.66 8.65
C PHE A 255 -6.32 7.48 7.68
N SER A 256 -7.36 7.35 6.86
CA SER A 256 -7.26 6.60 5.61
C SER A 256 -6.29 7.29 4.66
N ARG A 257 -5.89 6.58 3.59
CA ARG A 257 -5.03 7.13 2.55
C ARG A 257 -5.58 8.43 1.96
N GLU A 258 -6.86 8.44 1.61
CA GLU A 258 -7.51 9.59 0.99
C GLU A 258 -7.54 10.79 1.94
N GLU A 259 -7.78 10.53 3.23
CA GLU A 259 -7.83 11.58 4.25
C GLU A 259 -6.45 12.16 4.57
N ILE A 260 -5.37 11.35 4.66
CA ILE A 260 -4.03 11.87 4.91
C ILE A 260 -3.51 12.70 3.72
N LEU A 261 -3.80 12.28 2.49
CA LEU A 261 -3.47 13.06 1.30
C LEU A 261 -4.27 14.36 1.25
N ALA A 262 -5.54 14.35 1.67
CA ALA A 262 -6.34 15.56 1.78
C ALA A 262 -5.78 16.52 2.85
N LEU A 263 -5.36 16.00 4.01
CA LEU A 263 -4.70 16.78 5.07
C LEU A 263 -3.40 17.41 4.55
N LEU A 264 -2.55 16.61 3.90
CA LEU A 264 -1.28 17.07 3.33
C LEU A 264 -1.49 18.19 2.29
N ASN A 265 -2.51 18.08 1.44
CA ASN A 265 -2.85 19.13 0.46
C ASN A 265 -3.35 20.44 1.08
N GLN A 266 -3.80 20.39 2.34
CA GLN A 266 -4.34 21.53 3.10
C GLN A 266 -3.46 21.88 4.30
N LEU A 267 -2.20 21.40 4.31
CA LEU A 267 -1.34 21.53 5.46
C LEU A 267 -1.07 23.01 5.78
N PRO A 268 -1.38 23.48 7.00
CA PRO A 268 -1.17 24.87 7.37
C PRO A 268 0.31 25.20 7.46
N ARG A 269 0.61 26.50 7.49
CA ARG A 269 1.97 27.02 7.70
C ARG A 269 2.54 26.74 9.09
N TYR A 270 1.68 26.58 10.08
CA TYR A 270 2.04 26.33 11.46
C TYR A 270 1.31 25.10 11.96
N PHE A 271 2.07 24.14 12.49
CA PHE A 271 1.52 22.88 12.95
C PHE A 271 0.92 23.02 14.34
N SER A 272 -0.28 22.46 14.52
CA SER A 272 -0.96 22.47 15.81
C SER A 272 -1.97 21.35 15.89
N THR A 273 -2.39 21.01 17.09
CA THR A 273 -3.40 19.99 17.34
C THR A 273 -4.77 20.34 16.73
N GLY A 274 -5.02 21.62 16.44
CA GLY A 274 -6.23 22.10 15.77
C GLY A 274 -6.35 21.67 14.30
N MET A 275 -5.32 21.04 13.73
CA MET A 275 -5.37 20.41 12.41
C MET A 275 -6.14 19.09 12.41
N PHE A 276 -6.33 18.49 13.58
CA PHE A 276 -7.01 17.22 13.75
C PHE A 276 -8.46 17.44 14.17
N ASN A 277 -9.38 16.66 13.61
CA ASN A 277 -10.80 16.74 13.96
C ASN A 277 -11.06 16.18 15.37
N CYS A 278 -10.39 15.07 15.69
CA CYS A 278 -10.54 14.35 16.95
C CYS A 278 -9.16 13.88 17.46
N PRO A 279 -8.29 14.79 17.92
CA PRO A 279 -6.94 14.41 18.36
C PRO A 279 -7.00 13.51 19.59
N GLN A 280 -6.28 12.39 19.53
CA GLN A 280 -6.00 11.50 20.63
C GLN A 280 -4.64 11.85 21.23
N LYS A 281 -4.53 11.82 22.56
CA LYS A 281 -3.29 12.08 23.28
C LYS A 281 -2.55 10.76 23.55
N LEU A 282 -1.29 10.68 23.13
CA LEU A 282 -0.37 9.60 23.45
C LEU A 282 0.74 10.16 24.35
N VAL A 283 0.84 9.66 25.58
CA VAL A 283 1.91 10.07 26.52
C VAL A 283 3.18 9.31 26.14
N TRP A 284 4.32 10.00 26.13
CA TRP A 284 5.60 9.36 25.90
C TRP A 284 6.00 8.61 27.15
N ASP A 285 6.23 7.30 27.02
CA ASP A 285 6.81 6.50 28.10
C ASP A 285 8.25 6.99 28.39
N GLU A 286 8.65 7.00 29.67
CA GLU A 286 9.99 7.41 30.13
C GLU A 286 11.11 6.44 29.73
#